data_AF-A0A1J3FYL8-F1
#
_entry.id   AF-A0A1J3FYL8-F1
#
_cell.length_a   1.000
_cell.length_b   1.000
_cell.length_c   1.000
_cell.angle_alpha   90.00
_cell.angle_beta   90.00
_cell.angle_gamma   90.00
#
_symmetry.space_group_name_H-M   'P 1'
#
loop_
_entity.id
_entity.type
_entity.pdbx_description
1 polymer ?
#
loop_
_entity_poly.entity_id
_entity_poly.type
_entity_poly.pdbx_seq_one_letter_code
_entity_poly.pdbx_strand_id
1 'polypeptide(L)'
;GDDEDDEFADLYLFKWTALMILPLMIIVLNIVAILFAVCRTVFSDNPQWSNLVGGSFFAGWVLVHMYPFAKGLMGRRGRTPTIVYVWSGLIAICFSLLYITIKNSEIDGGTFWLT
;
A
#
# COMPACT_ATOMS: atom_id res chain seq x y z
N GLY A 1 -7.88 38.96 -27.63
CA GLY A 1 -7.23 38.37 -26.47
C GLY A 1 -7.93 37.09 -26.15
N ASP A 2 -7.78 36.11 -27.04
CA ASP A 2 -8.45 34.80 -26.96
C ASP A 2 -7.56 33.67 -27.52
N ASP A 3 -6.27 33.96 -27.79
CA ASP A 3 -5.34 33.00 -28.40
C ASP A 3 -4.28 32.47 -27.39
N GLU A 4 -4.18 33.08 -26.19
CA GLU A 4 -3.22 32.62 -25.16
C GLU A 4 -3.78 31.47 -24.32
N ASP A 5 -5.09 31.41 -24.06
CA ASP A 5 -5.70 30.38 -23.20
C ASP A 5 -5.72 28.98 -23.87
N ASP A 6 -5.77 28.91 -25.21
CA ASP A 6 -5.75 27.64 -25.96
C ASP A 6 -4.35 26.97 -25.95
N GLU A 7 -3.26 27.74 -25.97
CA GLU A 7 -1.90 27.19 -25.88
C GLU A 7 -1.60 26.64 -24.47
N PHE A 8 -2.14 27.27 -23.43
CA PHE A 8 -2.01 26.78 -22.05
C PHE A 8 -2.99 25.64 -21.72
N ALA A 9 -4.12 25.53 -22.42
CA ALA A 9 -5.10 24.44 -22.24
C ALA A 9 -4.50 23.08 -22.62
N ASP A 10 -3.80 23.01 -23.76
CA ASP A 10 -3.12 21.78 -24.19
C ASP A 10 -1.98 21.38 -23.25
N LEU A 11 -1.18 22.35 -22.76
CA LEU A 11 -0.16 22.07 -21.74
C LEU A 11 -0.74 21.61 -20.40
N TYR A 12 -1.93 22.08 -20.00
CA TYR A 12 -2.60 21.66 -18.78
C TYR A 12 -3.22 20.26 -18.89
N LEU A 13 -3.85 19.96 -20.03
CA LEU A 13 -4.38 18.63 -20.34
C LEU A 13 -3.26 17.58 -20.39
N PHE A 14 -2.12 17.93 -21.02
CA PHE A 14 -0.99 17.02 -21.13
C PHE A 14 -0.36 16.74 -19.76
N LYS A 15 -0.17 17.77 -18.93
CA LYS A 15 0.42 17.62 -17.59
C LYS A 15 -0.51 16.86 -16.64
N TRP A 16 -1.82 17.02 -16.76
CA TRP A 16 -2.80 16.26 -15.99
C TRP A 16 -2.86 14.78 -16.39
N THR A 17 -2.80 14.48 -17.68
CA THR A 17 -2.82 13.09 -18.19
C THR A 17 -1.50 12.37 -17.89
N ALA A 18 -0.35 13.05 -18.02
CA ALA A 18 0.94 12.50 -17.61
C ALA A 18 1.00 12.21 -16.10
N LEU A 19 0.38 13.07 -15.29
CA LEU A 19 0.25 12.87 -13.84
C LEU A 19 -0.66 11.67 -13.49
N MET A 20 -1.59 11.28 -14.37
CA MET A 20 -2.49 10.13 -14.20
C MET A 20 -1.85 8.79 -14.57
N ILE A 21 -0.99 8.79 -15.59
CA ILE A 21 -0.40 7.57 -16.17
C ILE A 21 0.43 6.80 -15.15
N LEU A 22 1.33 7.48 -14.44
CA LEU A 22 2.23 6.85 -13.47
C LEU A 22 1.48 6.12 -12.32
N PRO A 23 0.51 6.75 -11.65
CA PRO A 23 -0.30 6.10 -10.62
C PRO A 23 -1.19 4.97 -11.16
N LEU A 24 -1.81 5.16 -12.33
CA LEU A 24 -2.66 4.13 -12.93
C LEU A 24 -1.86 2.86 -13.26
N MET A 25 -0.63 3.02 -13.75
CA MET A 25 0.28 1.90 -13.99
C MET A 25 0.62 1.13 -12.72
N ILE A 26 0.85 1.81 -11.59
CA ILE A 26 1.14 1.16 -10.30
C ILE A 26 -0.05 0.30 -9.86
N ILE A 27 -1.29 0.80 -9.98
CA ILE A 27 -2.50 0.03 -9.65
C ILE A 27 -2.59 -1.24 -10.50
N VAL A 28 -2.43 -1.11 -11.82
CA VAL A 28 -2.56 -2.23 -12.77
C VAL A 28 -1.50 -3.29 -12.49
N LEU A 29 -0.23 -2.89 -12.35
CA LEU A 29 0.87 -3.82 -12.08
C LEU A 29 0.70 -4.54 -10.74
N ASN A 30 0.19 -3.85 -9.73
CA ASN A 30 -0.04 -4.43 -8.42
C ASN A 30 -1.13 -5.52 -8.46
N ILE A 31 -2.24 -5.28 -9.17
CA ILE A 31 -3.29 -6.28 -9.38
C ILE A 31 -2.77 -7.49 -10.17
N VAL A 32 -2.02 -7.25 -11.24
CA VAL A 32 -1.41 -8.33 -12.05
C VAL A 32 -0.43 -9.16 -11.22
N ALA A 33 0.35 -8.52 -10.34
CA ALA A 33 1.28 -9.21 -9.45
C ALA A 33 0.56 -10.12 -8.44
N ILE A 34 -0.55 -9.69 -7.85
CA ILE A 34 -1.37 -10.54 -6.97
C ILE A 34 -1.92 -11.74 -7.74
N LEU A 35 -2.52 -11.51 -8.92
CA LEU A 35 -3.06 -12.58 -9.75
C LEU A 35 -1.99 -13.62 -10.12
N PHE A 36 -0.81 -13.16 -10.54
CA PHE A 36 0.30 -14.02 -10.89
C PHE A 36 0.81 -14.82 -9.68
N ALA A 37 0.92 -14.18 -8.51
CA ALA A 37 1.30 -14.84 -7.27
C ALA A 37 0.30 -15.92 -6.85
N VAL A 38 -1.01 -15.64 -6.95
CA VAL A 38 -2.07 -16.61 -6.64
C VAL A 38 -2.01 -17.80 -7.58
N CYS A 39 -1.92 -17.57 -8.89
CA CYS A 39 -1.75 -18.65 -9.87
C CYS A 39 -0.53 -19.51 -9.54
N ARG A 40 0.63 -18.89 -9.32
CA ARG A 40 1.86 -19.63 -9.00
C ARG A 40 1.73 -20.49 -7.76
N THR A 41 1.11 -20.00 -6.68
CA THR A 41 1.04 -20.75 -5.42
C THR A 41 -0.03 -21.84 -5.45
N VAL A 42 -1.15 -21.63 -6.14
CA VAL A 42 -2.20 -22.66 -6.29
C VAL A 42 -1.71 -23.85 -7.11
N PHE A 43 -0.90 -23.61 -8.15
CA PHE A 43 -0.35 -24.67 -9.00
C PHE A 43 1.01 -25.23 -8.53
N SER A 44 1.50 -24.86 -7.35
CA SER A 44 2.76 -25.38 -6.82
C SER A 44 2.57 -26.57 -5.89
N ASP A 45 3.46 -27.56 -5.97
CA ASP A 45 3.41 -28.78 -5.15
C ASP A 45 3.55 -28.51 -3.64
N ASN A 46 4.23 -27.41 -3.25
CA ASN A 46 4.38 -26.96 -1.87
C ASN A 46 3.90 -25.49 -1.74
N PRO A 47 2.61 -25.26 -1.44
CA PRO A 47 2.05 -23.91 -1.43
C PRO A 47 2.52 -23.10 -0.21
N GLN A 48 3.27 -22.03 -0.47
CA GLN A 48 3.74 -21.08 0.55
C GLN A 48 2.73 -19.97 0.80
N TRP A 49 1.65 -20.29 1.53
CA TRP A 49 0.54 -19.39 1.83
C TRP A 49 0.94 -18.11 2.57
N SER A 50 1.96 -18.17 3.44
CA SER A 50 2.46 -17.00 4.18
C SER A 50 3.01 -15.90 3.27
N ASN A 51 3.75 -16.28 2.23
CA ASN A 51 4.30 -15.35 1.25
C ASN A 51 3.20 -14.70 0.40
N LEU A 52 2.14 -15.47 0.09
CA LEU A 52 0.97 -14.98 -0.64
C LEU A 52 0.19 -13.94 0.18
N VAL A 53 -0.04 -14.22 1.46
CA VAL A 53 -0.74 -13.32 2.37
C VAL A 53 0.06 -12.05 2.59
N GLY A 54 1.37 -12.15 2.80
CA GLY A 54 2.26 -10.99 2.92
C GLY A 54 2.28 -10.12 1.66
N GLY A 55 2.39 -10.76 0.48
CA GLY A 55 2.35 -10.08 -0.81
C GLY A 55 1.00 -9.41 -1.09
N SER A 56 -0.11 -10.10 -0.80
CA SER A 56 -1.46 -9.56 -1.00
C SER A 56 -1.79 -8.45 0.00
N PHE A 57 -1.30 -8.54 1.24
CA PHE A 57 -1.42 -7.48 2.23
C PHE A 57 -0.64 -6.23 1.82
N PHE A 58 0.60 -6.40 1.37
CA PHE A 58 1.41 -5.28 0.87
C PHE A 58 0.77 -4.63 -0.37
N ALA A 59 0.27 -5.45 -1.28
CA ALA A 59 -0.40 -5.00 -2.49
C ALA A 59 -1.71 -4.23 -2.17
N GLY A 60 -2.56 -4.77 -1.29
CA GLY A 60 -3.75 -4.08 -0.79
C GLY A 60 -3.43 -2.79 -0.03
N TRP A 61 -2.35 -2.77 0.75
CA TRP A 61 -1.88 -1.57 1.47
C TRP A 61 -1.49 -0.44 0.52
N VAL A 62 -0.78 -0.76 -0.58
CA VAL A 62 -0.41 0.21 -1.63
C VAL A 62 -1.66 0.79 -2.29
N LEU A 63 -2.68 -0.03 -2.58
CA LEU A 63 -3.96 0.43 -3.15
C LEU A 63 -4.69 1.40 -2.22
N VAL A 64 -4.71 1.12 -0.90
CA VAL A 64 -5.29 2.04 0.10
C VAL A 64 -4.55 3.37 0.13
N HIS A 65 -3.22 3.37 -0.01
CA HIS A 65 -2.39 4.58 -0.10
C HIS A 65 -2.59 5.35 -1.39
N MET A 66 -3.02 4.69 -2.46
CA MET A 66 -3.28 5.30 -3.75
C MET A 66 -4.70 5.87 -3.90
N TYR A 67 -5.66 5.42 -3.08
CA TYR A 67 -7.00 6.01 -3.01
C TYR A 67 -7.02 7.53 -2.75
N PRO A 68 -6.21 8.15 -1.86
CA PRO A 68 -6.15 9.60 -1.72
C PRO A 68 -5.61 10.32 -2.97
N PHE A 69 -4.79 9.66 -3.78
CA PHE A 69 -4.34 10.20 -5.05
C PHE A 69 -5.46 10.16 -6.09
N ALA A 70 -6.14 9.01 -6.23
CA ALA A 70 -7.35 8.88 -7.05
C ALA A 70 -8.43 9.89 -6.63
N LYS A 71 -8.60 10.13 -5.33
CA LYS A 71 -9.51 11.17 -4.81
C LYS A 71 -9.00 12.59 -5.07
N GLY A 72 -7.69 12.82 -5.06
CA GLY A 72 -7.06 14.10 -5.42
C GLY A 72 -7.36 14.51 -6.86
N LEU A 73 -7.57 13.52 -7.74
CA LEU A 73 -7.93 13.70 -9.14
C LEU A 73 -9.43 13.98 -9.36
N MET A 74 -10.29 13.63 -8.39
CA MET A 74 -11.75 13.80 -8.51
C MET A 74 -12.27 15.18 -8.09
N GLY A 75 -11.38 16.16 -7.92
CA GLY A 75 -11.71 17.59 -8.07
C GLY A 75 -12.97 18.12 -7.37
N ARG A 76 -13.01 18.12 -6.03
CA ARG A 76 -13.52 19.22 -5.17
C ARG A 76 -13.55 18.77 -3.71
N ARG A 77 -12.81 19.51 -2.89
CA ARG A 77 -12.89 19.65 -1.41
C ARG A 77 -12.97 18.33 -0.62
N GLY A 78 -11.82 17.85 -0.16
CA GLY A 78 -11.77 16.75 0.82
C GLY A 78 -10.65 17.00 1.83
N ARG A 79 -11.01 17.13 3.10
CA ARG A 79 -10.08 17.24 4.24
C ARG A 79 -9.06 16.10 4.24
N THR A 80 -7.88 16.35 4.82
CA THR A 80 -6.85 15.34 5.06
C THR A 80 -7.50 14.06 5.61
N PRO A 81 -7.31 12.91 4.95
CA PRO A 81 -8.12 11.74 5.23
C PRO A 81 -7.67 11.15 6.58
N THR A 82 -8.58 11.18 7.56
CA THR A 82 -8.39 10.63 8.92
C THR A 82 -7.95 9.15 8.91
N ILE A 83 -8.13 8.47 7.77
CA ILE A 83 -7.68 7.10 7.49
C ILE A 83 -6.18 6.89 7.79
N VAL A 84 -5.32 7.87 7.52
CA VAL A 84 -3.86 7.72 7.67
C VAL A 84 -3.48 7.60 9.15
N TYR A 85 -4.13 8.38 10.03
CA TYR A 85 -3.92 8.32 11.47
C TYR A 85 -4.42 7.01 12.09
N VAL A 86 -5.49 6.45 11.54
CA VAL A 86 -6.02 5.14 11.98
C VAL A 86 -5.03 4.03 11.63
N TRP A 87 -4.45 4.06 10.43
CA TRP A 87 -3.45 3.07 10.00
C TRP A 87 -2.15 3.17 10.80
N SER A 88 -1.66 4.37 11.12
CA SER A 88 -0.46 4.51 11.95
C SER A 88 -0.67 3.97 13.36
N GLY A 89 -1.87 4.16 13.93
CA GLY A 89 -2.24 3.58 15.23
C GLY A 89 -2.25 2.04 15.19
N LEU A 90 -2.84 1.46 14.15
CA LEU A 90 -2.95 0.00 14.03
C LEU A 90 -1.58 -0.66 13.86
N ILE A 91 -0.70 -0.10 13.02
CA ILE A 91 0.68 -0.58 12.85
C ILE A 91 1.48 -0.41 14.15
N ALA A 92 1.31 0.71 14.87
CA ALA A 92 1.98 0.94 16.14
C ALA A 92 1.60 -0.11 17.19
N ILE A 93 0.32 -0.52 17.24
CA ILE A 93 -0.15 -1.58 18.14
C ILE A 93 0.45 -2.93 17.73
N CYS A 94 0.45 -3.29 16.45
CA CYS A 94 1.10 -4.51 15.96
C CYS A 94 2.59 -4.58 16.33
N PHE A 95 3.35 -3.50 16.07
CA PHE A 95 4.76 -3.43 16.46
C PHE A 95 4.97 -3.48 17.97
N SER A 96 4.09 -2.83 18.74
CA SER A 96 4.17 -2.86 20.22
C SER A 96 3.97 -4.27 20.75
N LEU A 97 2.96 -5.00 20.26
CA LEU A 97 2.71 -6.38 20.66
C LEU A 97 3.84 -7.31 20.22
N LEU A 98 4.30 -7.18 18.98
CA LEU A 98 5.42 -7.98 18.46
C LEU A 98 6.70 -7.76 19.28
N TYR A 99 7.03 -6.51 19.61
CA TYR A 99 8.18 -6.16 20.44
C TYR A 99 8.10 -6.79 21.83
N ILE A 100 6.93 -6.74 22.48
CA ILE A 100 6.71 -7.36 23.79
C ILE A 100 6.86 -8.88 23.71
N THR A 101 6.31 -9.52 22.67
CA THR A 101 6.45 -10.97 22.47
C THR A 101 7.90 -11.39 22.27
N ILE A 102 8.66 -10.65 21.45
CA ILE A 102 10.10 -10.94 21.24
C ILE A 102 10.87 -10.75 22.54
N LYS A 103 10.66 -9.63 23.24
CA LYS A 103 11.31 -9.35 24.52
C LYS A 103 11.01 -10.44 25.56
N ASN A 104 9.75 -10.87 25.68
CA ASN A 104 9.37 -11.92 26.64
C ASN A 104 9.94 -13.29 26.24
N SER A 105 10.02 -13.58 24.94
CA SER A 105 10.65 -14.84 24.48
C SER A 105 12.15 -14.92 24.79
N GLU A 106 12.83 -13.78 24.87
CA GLU A 106 14.25 -13.71 25.28
C GLU A 106 14.43 -13.89 26.79
N ILE A 107 13.43 -13.46 27.60
CA ILE A 107 13.42 -13.60 29.06
C ILE A 107 13.24 -15.07 29.48
N ASP A 108 12.36 -15.83 28.82
CA ASP A 108 12.12 -17.25 29.13
C ASP A 108 13.29 -18.18 28.71
N GLY A 109 14.12 -17.76 27.74
CA GLY A 109 15.30 -18.51 27.31
C GLY A 109 16.50 -18.43 28.25
N GLY A 110 16.53 -17.45 29.16
CA GLY A 110 17.66 -17.17 30.05
C GLY A 110 17.51 -17.66 31.50
N THR A 111 16.29 -17.93 31.96
CA THR A 111 16.02 -18.29 33.37
C THR A 111 15.96 -19.78 33.65
N PHE A 112 15.96 -20.64 32.62
CA PHE A 112 15.90 -22.09 32.81
C PHE A 112 17.21 -22.71 33.32
N TRP A 113 18.35 -22.02 33.20
CA TRP A 113 19.67 -22.57 33.55
C TRP A 113 20.23 -22.16 34.92
N LEU A 114 19.49 -21.37 35.73
CA LEU A 114 19.99 -20.84 37.02
C LEU A 114 19.12 -21.19 38.25
N THR A 115 18.34 -22.27 38.20
CA THR A 115 17.68 -22.86 39.38
C THR A 115 17.94 -24.36 39.42
#